data_AF-S4NXT9-F1
#
_entry.id   AF-S4NXT9-F1
#
_cell.length_a   1.000
_cell.length_b   1.000
_cell.length_c   1.000
_cell.angle_alpha   90.00
_cell.angle_beta   90.00
_cell.angle_gamma   90.00
#
_symmetry.space_group_name_H-M   'P 1'
#
loop_
_entity.id
_entity.type
_entity.pdbx_description
1 polymer ?
#
loop_
_entity_poly.entity_id
_entity_poly.type
_entity_poly.pdbx_seq_one_letter_code
_entity_poly.pdbx_strand_id
1 'polypeptide(L)'
;WWPVKETPYTNLARALERSWRDILKEGEAAKALYEKEKEGLKERGEWSQLDLFARGAEIPGRCAQAPKTCAIVRSEAAAAGCRRGQVKFSLMAA
;
A
#
# COMPACT_ATOMS: atom_id res chain seq x y z
N TRP A 1 -3.24 -7.67 17.82
CA TRP A 1 -2.14 -8.22 17.01
C TRP A 1 -2.60 -9.51 16.37
N TRP A 2 -2.22 -9.77 15.12
CA TRP A 2 -2.65 -10.96 14.36
C TRP A 2 -1.44 -11.63 13.71
N PRO A 3 -1.07 -12.85 14.12
CA PRO A 3 -0.08 -13.65 13.42
C PRO A 3 -0.57 -14.02 12.01
N VAL A 4 0.32 -13.97 11.01
CA VAL A 4 -0.04 -14.28 9.61
C VAL A 4 -0.70 -15.66 9.48
N LYS A 5 -0.22 -16.65 10.23
CA LYS A 5 -0.74 -18.03 10.27
C LYS A 5 -2.19 -18.14 10.78
N GLU A 6 -2.68 -17.13 11.51
CA GLU A 6 -4.06 -17.04 12.00
C GLU A 6 -4.98 -16.30 11.01
N THR A 7 -4.43 -15.85 9.88
CA THR A 7 -5.17 -15.23 8.78
C THR A 7 -5.12 -16.14 7.54
N PRO A 8 -6.10 -16.04 6.63
CA PRO A 8 -6.04 -16.77 5.35
C PRO A 8 -4.98 -16.20 4.38
N TYR A 9 -4.27 -15.14 4.75
CA TYR A 9 -3.44 -14.33 3.84
C TYR A 9 -1.96 -14.72 3.83
N THR A 10 -1.63 -15.97 4.16
CA THR A 10 -0.23 -16.43 4.22
C THR A 10 0.51 -16.25 2.88
N ASN A 11 -0.17 -16.49 1.76
CA ASN A 11 0.44 -16.33 0.43
C ASN A 11 0.71 -14.86 0.09
N LEU A 12 -0.24 -13.96 0.40
CA LEU A 12 -0.10 -12.52 0.23
C LEU A 12 1.09 -12.01 1.07
N ALA A 13 1.13 -12.36 2.36
CA ALA A 13 2.21 -11.95 3.26
C ALA A 13 3.58 -12.38 2.72
N ARG A 14 3.72 -13.64 2.31
CA ARG A 14 4.97 -14.15 1.72
C ARG A 14 5.34 -13.46 0.41
N ALA A 15 4.38 -13.09 -0.42
CA ALA A 15 4.64 -12.38 -1.67
C ALA A 15 5.15 -10.95 -1.43
N LEU A 16 4.55 -10.26 -0.45
CA LEU A 16 5.00 -8.94 0.03
C LEU A 16 6.42 -9.04 0.61
N GLU A 17 6.65 -10.00 1.51
CA GLU A 17 7.96 -10.24 2.13
C GLU A 17 9.04 -10.58 1.12
N ARG A 18 8.77 -11.41 0.10
CA ARG A 18 9.79 -11.72 -0.92
C ARG A 18 10.11 -10.54 -1.83
N SER A 19 9.15 -9.65 -2.05
CA SER A 19 9.27 -8.53 -3.00
C SER A 19 9.50 -7.19 -2.32
N TRP A 20 9.78 -7.17 -1.00
CA TRP A 20 9.79 -5.94 -0.20
C TRP A 20 10.75 -4.86 -0.73
N ARG A 21 11.87 -5.26 -1.33
CA ARG A 21 12.85 -4.35 -1.92
C ARG A 21 12.33 -3.68 -3.18
N ASP A 22 11.62 -4.42 -4.03
CA ASP A 22 10.99 -3.88 -5.23
C ASP A 22 9.85 -2.93 -4.83
N ILE A 23 9.04 -3.33 -3.83
CA ILE A 23 7.96 -2.50 -3.28
C ILE A 23 8.51 -1.18 -2.72
N LEU A 24 9.61 -1.24 -1.96
CA LEU A 24 10.28 -0.05 -1.45
C LEU A 24 10.76 0.86 -2.60
N LYS A 25 11.44 0.28 -3.60
CA LYS A 25 11.95 1.02 -4.75
C LYS A 25 10.84 1.72 -5.53
N GLU A 26 9.70 1.05 -5.74
CA GLU A 26 8.53 1.64 -6.39
C GLU A 26 7.95 2.81 -5.57
N GLY A 27 7.84 2.64 -4.24
CA GLY A 27 7.39 3.70 -3.34
C GLY A 27 8.31 4.93 -3.36
N GLU A 28 9.63 4.71 -3.32
CA GLU A 28 10.63 5.78 -3.39
C GLU A 28 10.61 6.51 -4.74
N ALA A 29 10.49 5.77 -5.84
CA ALA A 29 10.40 6.36 -7.19
C ALA A 29 9.12 7.18 -7.38
N ALA A 30 8.03 6.81 -6.72
CA ALA A 30 6.74 7.49 -6.82
C ALA A 30 6.57 8.68 -5.85
N LYS A 31 7.64 9.14 -5.18
CA LYS A 31 7.59 10.17 -4.12
C LYS A 31 6.91 11.48 -4.54
N ALA A 32 7.03 11.88 -5.81
CA ALA A 32 6.39 13.08 -6.34
C ALA A 32 4.85 13.03 -6.35
N LEU A 33 4.27 11.83 -6.22
CA LEU A 33 2.83 11.59 -6.26
C LEU A 33 2.20 11.48 -4.87
N TYR A 34 2.99 11.59 -3.81
CA TYR A 34 2.50 11.52 -2.45
C TYR A 34 1.69 12.77 -2.12
N GLU A 35 0.54 12.56 -1.49
CA GLU A 35 -0.35 13.61 -1.01
C GLU A 35 -0.22 13.74 0.50
N LYS A 36 -0.51 14.93 1.05
CA LYS A 36 -0.58 15.09 2.51
C LYS A 36 -1.64 14.14 3.07
N GLU A 37 -1.31 13.56 4.22
CA GLU A 37 -2.22 12.72 4.99
C GLU A 37 -3.54 13.48 5.28
N LYS A 38 -4.68 12.81 5.15
CA LYS A 38 -6.03 13.40 5.18
C LYS A 38 -6.83 13.06 6.44
N GLU A 39 -6.41 12.09 7.24
CA GLU A 39 -7.04 11.65 8.48
C GLU A 39 -6.74 12.58 9.67
N GLY A 40 -5.76 13.49 9.54
CA GLY A 40 -5.56 14.59 10.49
C GLY A 40 -5.05 14.14 11.87
N LEU A 41 -4.52 12.92 11.96
CA LEU A 41 -4.08 12.29 13.20
C LEU A 41 -2.68 12.77 13.64
N LYS A 42 -2.09 13.75 12.95
CA LYS A 42 -0.71 14.22 13.19
C LYS A 42 -0.69 15.42 14.14
N GLU A 43 0.09 15.34 15.23
CA GLU A 43 0.39 16.48 16.10
C GLU A 43 1.61 17.30 15.59
N ARG A 44 2.68 16.63 15.10
CA ARG A 44 3.93 17.23 14.58
C ARG A 44 4.59 16.35 13.49
N GLY A 45 5.60 16.86 12.78
CA GLY A 45 6.35 16.14 11.71
C GLY A 45 5.75 16.35 10.32
N GLU A 46 6.15 15.60 9.29
CA GLU A 46 5.50 15.55 7.97
C GLU A 46 5.00 14.12 7.68
N TRP A 47 3.74 14.00 7.26
CA TRP A 47 3.14 12.71 6.93
C TRP A 47 2.42 12.82 5.59
N SER A 48 2.81 11.97 4.66
CA SER A 48 2.23 11.86 3.34
C SER A 48 1.92 10.41 2.97
N GLN A 49 0.99 10.21 2.03
CA GLN A 49 0.56 8.91 1.57
C GLN A 49 0.35 8.87 0.05
N LEU A 50 0.46 7.67 -0.51
CA LEU A 50 0.18 7.36 -1.90
C LEU A 50 -0.75 6.15 -1.97
N ASP A 51 -2.04 6.39 -2.20
CA ASP A 51 -3.03 5.34 -2.34
C ASP A 51 -2.90 4.63 -3.70
N LEU A 52 -2.84 3.30 -3.67
CA LEU A 52 -2.87 2.44 -4.86
C LEU A 52 -4.28 1.85 -5.07
N PHE A 53 -4.93 1.45 -3.97
CA PHE A 53 -6.30 0.94 -3.95
C PHE A 53 -7.08 1.60 -2.82
N ALA A 54 -8.33 1.98 -3.08
CA ALA A 54 -9.25 2.44 -2.05
C ALA A 54 -10.69 2.05 -2.42
N ARG A 55 -11.51 1.80 -1.40
CA ARG A 55 -12.94 1.46 -1.59
C ARG A 55 -13.14 0.25 -2.54
N GLY A 56 -12.19 -0.68 -2.52
CA GLY A 56 -12.22 -1.91 -3.33
C GLY A 56 -11.92 -1.70 -4.82
N ALA A 57 -11.29 -0.58 -5.19
CA ALA A 57 -10.90 -0.28 -6.56
C ALA A 57 -9.49 0.30 -6.63
N GLU A 58 -8.84 0.15 -7.77
CA GLU A 58 -7.55 0.76 -8.08
C GLU A 58 -7.70 2.27 -8.31
N ILE A 59 -6.73 3.05 -7.83
CA ILE A 59 -6.67 4.48 -8.12
C ILE A 59 -6.06 4.68 -9.51
N PRO A 60 -6.76 5.38 -10.43
CA PRO A 60 -6.30 5.56 -11.80
C PRO A 60 -4.86 6.10 -11.89
N GLY A 61 -4.04 5.45 -12.73
CA GLY A 61 -2.66 5.86 -13.01
C GLY A 61 -1.63 5.52 -11.93
N ARG A 62 -2.03 5.07 -10.73
CA ARG A 62 -1.09 4.81 -9.62
C ARG A 62 -0.31 3.50 -9.80
N CYS A 63 -0.97 2.45 -10.28
CA CYS A 63 -0.28 1.18 -10.52
C CYS A 63 0.70 1.20 -11.71
N ALA A 64 0.66 2.22 -12.56
CA ALA A 64 1.72 2.43 -13.54
C ALA A 64 3.08 2.77 -12.88
N GLN A 65 3.04 3.31 -11.66
CA GLN A 65 4.22 3.71 -10.88
C GLN A 65 4.66 2.64 -9.88
N ALA A 66 3.78 1.68 -9.59
CA ALA A 66 4.05 0.55 -8.71
C ALA A 66 3.55 -0.78 -9.29
N PRO A 67 4.02 -1.18 -10.50
CA PRO A 67 3.50 -2.35 -11.21
C PRO A 67 3.69 -3.67 -10.46
N LYS A 68 4.82 -3.87 -9.77
CA LYS A 68 5.09 -5.08 -8.96
C LYS A 68 4.18 -5.12 -7.74
N THR A 69 4.09 -4.00 -7.02
CA THR A 69 3.24 -3.88 -5.83
C THR A 69 1.78 -4.14 -6.19
N CYS A 70 1.27 -3.50 -7.24
CA CYS A 70 -0.11 -3.72 -7.68
C CYS A 70 -0.36 -5.13 -8.21
N ALA A 71 0.61 -5.78 -8.88
CA ALA A 71 0.46 -7.17 -9.28
C ALA A 71 0.29 -8.12 -8.08
N ILE A 72 1.06 -7.91 -7.00
CA ILE A 72 0.92 -8.68 -5.76
C ILE A 72 -0.45 -8.46 -5.14
N VAL A 73 -0.90 -7.20 -5.03
CA VAL A 73 -2.19 -6.86 -4.43
C VAL A 73 -3.36 -7.43 -5.24
N ARG A 74 -3.32 -7.36 -6.58
CA ARG A 74 -4.35 -7.94 -7.46
C ARG A 74 -4.45 -9.46 -7.33
N SER A 75 -3.40 -10.14 -6.90
CA SER A 75 -3.44 -11.59 -6.68
C SER A 75 -4.25 -11.99 -5.44
N GLU A 76 -4.57 -11.05 -4.55
CA GLU A 76 -5.40 -11.27 -3.37
C GLU A 76 -6.68 -10.42 -3.44
N ALA A 77 -7.79 -11.05 -3.81
CA ALA A 77 -9.09 -10.39 -3.97
C ALA A 77 -9.56 -9.72 -2.67
N ALA A 78 -9.21 -10.28 -1.50
CA ALA A 78 -9.54 -9.68 -0.21
C ALA A 78 -8.80 -8.36 0.04
N ALA A 79 -7.64 -8.14 -0.58
CA ALA A 79 -6.89 -6.89 -0.50
C ALA A 79 -7.36 -5.90 -1.57
N ALA A 80 -7.34 -6.30 -2.84
CA ALA A 80 -7.71 -5.42 -3.97
C ALA A 80 -9.19 -4.98 -3.93
N GLY A 81 -10.08 -5.89 -3.51
CA GLY A 81 -11.53 -5.66 -3.42
C GLY A 81 -12.00 -5.13 -2.06
N CYS A 82 -11.10 -4.81 -1.13
CA CYS A 82 -11.49 -4.38 0.21
C CYS A 82 -12.18 -3.00 0.19
N ARG A 83 -13.51 -2.99 0.26
CA ARG A 83 -14.30 -1.73 0.24
C ARG A 83 -14.14 -0.87 1.49
N ARG A 84 -13.67 -1.46 2.59
CA ARG A 84 -13.48 -0.79 3.89
C ARG A 84 -12.00 -0.53 4.23
N GLY A 85 -11.10 -0.78 3.29
CA GLY A 85 -9.67 -0.58 3.48
C GLY A 85 -9.04 0.20 2.32
N GLN A 86 -7.74 0.42 2.45
CA GLN A 86 -6.88 0.95 1.40
C GLN A 86 -5.61 0.12 1.32
N VAL A 87 -4.96 0.15 0.15
CA VAL A 87 -3.56 -0.25 -0.01
C VAL A 87 -2.79 0.99 -0.41
N LYS A 88 -1.83 1.38 0.42
CA LYS A 88 -1.11 2.65 0.27
C LYS A 88 0.35 2.54 0.71
N PHE A 89 1.19 3.37 0.11
CA PHE A 89 2.47 3.71 0.72
C PHE A 89 2.26 4.86 1.70
N SER A 90 2.94 4.80 2.84
CA SER A 90 2.87 5.82 3.89
C SER A 90 4.28 6.25 4.25
N LEU A 91 4.56 7.56 4.13
CA LEU A 91 5.85 8.16 4.45
C LEU A 91 5.67 9.11 5.62
N MET A 92 6.35 8.83 6.72
CA MET A 92 6.45 9.72 7.87
C MET A 92 7.89 10.23 7.96
N ALA A 93 8.06 11.54 8.04
CA ALA A 93 9.33 12.21 8.30
C ALA A 93 9.25 12.97 9.62
N ALA A 94 10.33 12.87 10.40
CA ALA A 94 10.49 13.56 11.69
C ALA A 94 10.68 15.07 11.51
#